data_AF-A0A672QTG6-F1
#
_entry.id   AF-A0A672QTG6-F1
#
_cell.length_a   1.000
_cell.length_b   1.000
_cell.length_c   1.000
_cell.angle_alpha   90.00
_cell.angle_beta   90.00
_cell.angle_gamma   90.00
#
_symmetry.space_group_name_H-M   'P 1'
#
loop_
_entity.id
_entity.type
_entity.pdbx_description
1 polymer ?
#
loop_
_entity_poly.entity_id
_entity_poly.type
_entity_poly.pdbx_seq_one_letter_code
_entity_poly.pdbx_strand_id
1 'polypeptide(L)'
;PTEERFLEAAEYGNIPVIDRMLEELPDLNVNCVDYMGQNALQLVVDNEHLEVTELLLKQENLARIGDALLLAISKGYIRIVEAILEDFFAYDEDGTRFSHDITPIILASHCHEYEIVHILLRKGARIERPHDYFCKCNSCLYHQRHDSFSHSHSRINAYKGLASPTYLSLSSEDPVLTALELSNELAVLANIEKEFKNDYKKPSMQSILNGDTEAGGHFDKGGRTNLVRLKLAIKYELKKMWSGSLLGLSCGLRTLRKEGHCLCPLTSSPAQNQSSAWL
;
A
#
# COMPACT_ATOMS: atom_id res chain seq x y z
N PRO A 1 17.22 -18.94 -31.78
CA PRO A 1 16.37 -17.99 -32.53
C PRO A 1 16.75 -16.53 -32.22
N THR A 2 16.44 -15.56 -33.09
CA THR A 2 16.85 -14.15 -32.88
C THR A 2 16.34 -13.58 -31.55
N GLU A 3 15.09 -13.89 -31.20
CA GLU A 3 14.45 -13.49 -29.94
C GLU A 3 15.07 -14.18 -28.71
N GLU A 4 15.46 -15.45 -28.82
CA GLU A 4 16.15 -16.17 -27.74
C GLU A 4 17.50 -15.52 -27.42
N ARG A 5 18.27 -15.15 -28.44
CA ARG A 5 19.53 -14.42 -28.26
C ARG A 5 19.32 -13.02 -27.66
N PHE A 6 18.20 -12.37 -27.96
CA PHE A 6 17.82 -11.10 -27.35
C PHE A 6 17.51 -11.27 -25.85
N LEU A 7 16.73 -12.30 -25.49
CA LEU A 7 16.41 -12.62 -24.10
C LEU A 7 17.67 -13.00 -23.30
N GLU A 8 18.56 -13.83 -23.86
CA GLU A 8 19.85 -14.16 -23.23
C GLU A 8 20.71 -12.89 -23.03
N ALA A 9 20.78 -12.01 -24.04
CA ALA A 9 21.52 -10.77 -23.91
C ALA A 9 20.94 -9.86 -22.82
N ALA A 10 19.61 -9.81 -22.71
CA ALA A 10 18.90 -9.09 -21.65
C ALA A 10 19.17 -9.68 -20.26
N GLU A 11 19.11 -11.00 -20.11
CA GLU A 11 19.38 -11.72 -18.86
C GLU A 11 20.82 -11.47 -18.36
N TYR A 12 21.81 -11.48 -19.26
CA TYR A 12 23.21 -11.22 -18.92
C TYR A 12 23.62 -9.74 -18.92
N GLY A 13 22.70 -8.82 -19.23
CA GLY A 13 22.99 -7.38 -19.20
C GLY A 13 23.92 -6.90 -20.33
N ASN A 14 23.90 -7.56 -21.49
CA ASN A 14 24.80 -7.25 -22.61
C ASN A 14 24.28 -6.08 -23.46
N ILE A 15 24.46 -4.87 -22.93
CA ILE A 15 24.04 -3.59 -23.55
C ILE A 15 24.42 -3.48 -25.03
N PRO A 16 25.69 -3.66 -25.46
CA PRO A 16 26.05 -3.42 -26.86
C PRO A 16 25.43 -4.44 -27.84
N VAL A 17 25.04 -5.63 -27.36
CA VAL A 17 24.30 -6.59 -28.18
C VAL A 17 22.84 -6.18 -28.29
N ILE A 18 22.22 -5.78 -27.18
CA ILE A 18 20.81 -5.33 -27.15
C ILE A 18 20.64 -4.09 -28.04
N ASP A 19 21.50 -3.09 -27.87
CA ASP A 19 21.47 -1.83 -28.63
C ASP A 19 21.58 -2.10 -30.14
N ARG A 20 22.59 -2.90 -30.54
CA ARG A 20 22.76 -3.33 -31.93
C ARG A 20 21.55 -4.09 -32.46
N MET A 21 20.97 -4.99 -31.67
CA MET A 21 19.81 -5.77 -32.09
C MET A 21 18.57 -4.90 -32.28
N LEU A 22 18.38 -3.86 -31.45
CA LEU A 22 17.27 -2.91 -31.60
C LEU A 22 17.46 -1.97 -32.81
N GLU A 23 18.70 -1.63 -33.15
CA GLU A 23 19.01 -0.80 -34.34
C GLU A 23 18.96 -1.60 -35.66
N GLU A 24 19.52 -2.81 -35.69
CA GLU A 24 19.71 -3.60 -36.92
C GLU A 24 18.49 -4.44 -37.31
N LEU A 25 17.59 -4.76 -36.35
CA LEU A 25 16.47 -5.68 -36.56
C LEU A 25 15.13 -4.98 -36.32
N PRO A 26 14.54 -4.33 -37.34
CA PRO A 26 13.25 -3.64 -37.18
C PRO A 26 12.06 -4.58 -36.93
N ASP A 27 12.17 -5.85 -37.31
CA ASP A 27 11.14 -6.87 -37.09
C ASP A 27 11.31 -7.62 -35.75
N LEU A 28 12.22 -7.19 -34.88
CA LEU A 28 12.45 -7.82 -33.59
C LEU A 28 11.26 -7.60 -32.65
N ASN A 29 10.66 -8.71 -32.19
CA ASN A 29 9.65 -8.65 -31.16
C ASN A 29 10.27 -8.40 -29.77
N VAL A 30 10.28 -7.14 -29.32
CA VAL A 30 10.79 -6.74 -27.99
C VAL A 30 9.98 -7.37 -26.84
N ASN A 31 8.72 -7.74 -27.09
CA ASN A 31 7.83 -8.39 -26.11
C ASN A 31 7.86 -9.91 -26.20
N CYS A 32 8.91 -10.50 -26.80
CA CYS A 32 9.11 -11.94 -26.74
C CYS A 32 9.21 -12.42 -25.29
N VAL A 33 8.79 -13.66 -25.07
CA VAL A 33 8.77 -14.29 -23.74
C VAL A 33 9.58 -15.57 -23.75
N ASP A 34 10.20 -15.87 -22.61
CA ASP A 34 10.89 -17.12 -22.39
C ASP A 34 9.92 -18.30 -22.14
N TYR A 35 10.47 -19.48 -21.81
CA TYR A 35 9.69 -20.67 -21.50
C TYR A 35 8.86 -20.56 -20.19
N MET A 36 9.18 -19.61 -19.31
CA MET A 36 8.42 -19.29 -18.09
C MET A 36 7.37 -18.18 -18.32
N GLY A 37 7.34 -17.59 -19.51
CA GLY A 37 6.47 -16.49 -19.87
C GLY A 37 6.94 -15.13 -19.33
N GLN A 38 8.24 -14.93 -19.11
CA GLN A 38 8.86 -13.68 -18.71
C GLN A 38 9.34 -12.91 -19.95
N ASN A 39 9.04 -11.61 -20.02
CA ASN A 39 9.56 -10.74 -21.08
C ASN A 39 10.99 -10.26 -20.77
N ALA A 40 11.64 -9.65 -21.76
CA ALA A 40 12.98 -9.08 -21.59
C ALA A 40 13.05 -8.07 -20.42
N LEU A 41 12.03 -7.23 -20.25
CA LEU A 41 11.97 -6.24 -19.17
C LEU A 41 11.96 -6.88 -17.77
N GLN A 42 11.22 -7.98 -17.59
CA GLN A 42 11.17 -8.73 -16.34
C GLN A 42 12.51 -9.41 -16.06
N LEU A 43 13.18 -9.96 -17.08
CA LEU A 43 14.49 -10.59 -16.92
C LEU A 43 15.58 -9.58 -16.53
N VAL A 44 15.58 -8.38 -17.10
CA VAL A 44 16.57 -7.35 -16.76
C VAL A 44 16.32 -6.80 -15.36
N VAL A 45 15.05 -6.64 -14.95
CA VAL A 45 14.69 -6.22 -13.60
C VAL A 45 15.03 -7.32 -12.59
N ASP A 46 14.80 -8.59 -12.94
CA ASP A 46 15.12 -9.72 -12.05
C ASP A 46 16.63 -9.78 -11.73
N ASN A 47 17.48 -9.39 -12.69
CA ASN A 47 18.94 -9.37 -12.57
C ASN A 47 19.54 -7.99 -12.22
N GLU A 48 18.71 -7.00 -11.90
CA GLU A 48 19.12 -5.63 -11.51
C GLU A 48 19.94 -4.86 -12.59
N HIS A 49 19.70 -5.14 -13.88
CA HIS A 49 20.38 -4.45 -14.98
C HIS A 49 19.74 -3.09 -15.29
N LEU A 50 20.05 -2.08 -14.48
CA LEU A 50 19.47 -0.74 -14.60
C LEU A 50 19.69 -0.10 -15.99
N GLU A 51 20.91 -0.15 -16.52
CA GLU A 51 21.26 0.48 -17.80
C GLU A 51 20.48 -0.13 -18.97
N VAL A 52 20.29 -1.45 -18.95
CA VAL A 52 19.44 -2.14 -19.92
C VAL A 52 17.97 -1.82 -19.70
N THR A 53 17.53 -1.70 -18.45
CA THR A 53 16.16 -1.27 -18.12
C THR A 53 15.85 0.09 -18.74
N GLU A 54 16.73 1.08 -18.53
CA GLU A 54 16.60 2.42 -19.12
C GLU A 54 16.64 2.40 -20.66
N LEU A 55 17.40 1.48 -21.25
CA LEU A 55 17.45 1.30 -22.71
C LEU A 55 16.13 0.74 -23.24
N LEU A 56 15.60 -0.31 -22.61
CA LEU A 56 14.34 -0.91 -23.00
C LEU A 56 13.16 0.05 -22.81
N LEU A 57 13.12 0.82 -21.71
CA LEU A 57 12.06 1.79 -21.44
C LEU A 57 11.93 2.88 -22.52
N LYS A 58 12.97 3.14 -23.31
CA LYS A 58 12.89 4.06 -24.46
C LYS A 58 12.05 3.52 -25.62
N GLN A 59 11.68 2.24 -25.60
CA GLN A 59 10.88 1.61 -26.65
C GLN A 59 9.38 1.86 -26.40
N GLU A 60 8.68 2.41 -27.38
CA GLU A 60 7.27 2.84 -27.25
C GLU A 60 6.26 1.68 -27.09
N ASN A 61 6.62 0.46 -27.48
CA ASN A 61 5.70 -0.69 -27.56
C ASN A 61 5.95 -1.75 -26.47
N LEU A 62 6.47 -1.39 -25.30
CA LEU A 62 6.70 -2.35 -24.22
C LEU A 62 5.41 -2.80 -23.54
N ALA A 63 5.23 -4.12 -23.43
CA ALA A 63 4.14 -4.73 -22.68
C ALA A 63 4.57 -5.10 -21.25
N ARG A 64 3.59 -5.22 -20.33
CA ARG A 64 3.76 -5.75 -18.96
C ARG A 64 4.74 -4.97 -18.08
N ILE A 65 4.83 -3.65 -18.28
CA ILE A 65 5.69 -2.79 -17.45
C ILE A 65 5.22 -2.78 -15.99
N GLY A 66 3.90 -2.88 -15.75
CA GLY A 66 3.35 -3.04 -14.39
C GLY A 66 3.86 -4.26 -13.64
N ASP A 67 4.07 -5.40 -14.33
CA ASP A 67 4.66 -6.58 -13.68
C ASP A 67 6.13 -6.37 -13.32
N ALA A 68 6.88 -5.71 -14.21
CA ALA A 68 8.28 -5.38 -13.96
C ALA A 68 8.40 -4.40 -12.78
N LEU A 69 7.50 -3.42 -12.68
CA LEU A 69 7.43 -2.50 -11.54
C LEU A 69 7.17 -3.25 -10.23
N LEU A 70 6.16 -4.13 -10.20
CA LEU A 70 5.83 -4.89 -9.00
C LEU A 70 6.96 -5.85 -8.60
N LEU A 71 7.65 -6.45 -9.57
CA LEU A 71 8.86 -7.24 -9.32
C LEU A 71 9.98 -6.39 -8.71
N ALA A 72 10.27 -5.22 -9.27
CA ALA A 72 11.29 -4.31 -8.76
C ALA A 72 10.98 -3.87 -7.31
N ILE A 73 9.71 -3.59 -7.00
CA ILE A 73 9.25 -3.26 -5.65
C ILE A 73 9.44 -4.45 -4.71
N SER A 74 9.09 -5.66 -5.14
CA SER A 74 9.23 -6.87 -4.32
C SER A 74 10.70 -7.18 -3.95
N LYS A 75 11.65 -6.75 -4.79
CA LYS A 75 13.09 -6.91 -4.58
C LYS A 75 13.77 -5.71 -3.91
N GLY A 76 13.06 -4.57 -3.75
CA GLY A 76 13.62 -3.36 -3.16
C GLY A 76 14.54 -2.56 -4.10
N TYR A 77 14.42 -2.71 -5.42
CA TYR A 77 15.30 -2.03 -6.38
C TYR A 77 14.87 -0.58 -6.63
N ILE A 78 15.24 0.31 -5.70
CA ILE A 78 14.83 1.72 -5.68
C ILE A 78 15.12 2.42 -7.01
N ARG A 79 16.35 2.30 -7.55
CA ARG A 79 16.77 2.99 -8.79
C ARG A 79 15.97 2.55 -10.02
N ILE A 80 15.66 1.25 -10.11
CA ILE A 80 14.84 0.69 -11.19
C ILE A 80 13.40 1.16 -11.05
N VAL A 81 12.86 1.18 -9.83
CA VAL A 81 11.52 1.71 -9.56
C VAL A 81 11.43 3.20 -9.94
N GLU A 82 12.43 4.00 -9.61
CA GLU A 82 12.48 5.41 -10.04
C GLU A 82 12.50 5.53 -11.57
N ALA A 83 13.38 4.77 -12.26
CA ALA A 83 13.45 4.79 -13.73
C ALA A 83 12.10 4.43 -14.38
N ILE A 84 11.40 3.41 -13.87
CA ILE A 84 10.08 3.00 -14.39
C ILE A 84 9.00 4.06 -14.06
N LEU A 85 9.06 4.74 -12.90
CA LEU A 85 8.08 5.75 -12.49
C LEU A 85 8.33 7.16 -13.07
N GLU A 86 9.51 7.42 -13.62
CA GLU A 86 9.81 8.63 -14.39
C GLU A 86 9.12 8.62 -15.74
N ASP A 87 9.02 7.45 -16.36
CA ASP A 87 8.31 7.24 -17.62
C ASP A 87 6.79 7.09 -17.38
N PHE A 88 6.19 8.20 -16.93
CA PHE A 88 4.88 8.39 -16.27
C PHE A 88 3.63 7.80 -16.98
N PHE A 89 3.79 7.09 -18.10
CA PHE A 89 2.71 6.50 -18.92
C PHE A 89 2.72 4.97 -18.99
N ALA A 90 3.60 4.28 -18.27
CA ALA A 90 3.80 2.84 -18.43
C ALA A 90 2.88 1.92 -17.59
N TYR A 91 1.99 2.45 -16.75
CA TYR A 91 1.07 1.59 -15.98
C TYR A 91 -0.14 1.21 -16.84
N ASP A 92 0.00 0.11 -17.57
CA ASP A 92 -1.13 -0.58 -18.18
C ASP A 92 -1.83 -1.43 -17.10
N GLU A 93 -3.07 -1.08 -16.75
CA GLU A 93 -3.90 -1.84 -15.80
C GLU A 93 -4.20 -3.26 -16.30
N ASP A 94 -4.16 -3.50 -17.62
CA ASP A 94 -4.66 -4.74 -18.23
C ASP A 94 -3.61 -5.88 -18.35
N GLY A 95 -2.36 -5.65 -17.94
CA GLY A 95 -1.24 -6.55 -18.27
C GLY A 95 -0.60 -7.35 -17.13
N THR A 96 -1.02 -7.18 -15.87
CA THR A 96 -0.25 -7.72 -14.74
C THR A 96 -0.62 -9.14 -14.34
N ARG A 97 0.37 -10.00 -14.06
CA ARG A 97 0.23 -11.30 -13.38
C ARG A 97 -0.13 -11.18 -11.90
N PHE A 98 0.08 -10.00 -11.31
CA PHE A 98 -0.34 -9.75 -9.95
C PHE A 98 -1.86 -9.66 -9.87
N SER A 99 -2.40 -10.10 -8.74
CA SER A 99 -3.82 -9.96 -8.48
C SER A 99 -4.18 -8.48 -8.46
N HIS A 100 -5.27 -8.12 -9.13
CA HIS A 100 -5.74 -6.74 -9.35
C HIS A 100 -6.06 -5.98 -8.06
N ASP A 101 -6.02 -6.67 -6.92
CA ASP A 101 -6.17 -6.12 -5.59
C ASP A 101 -4.86 -5.65 -4.94
N ILE A 102 -3.70 -5.90 -5.57
CA ILE A 102 -2.39 -5.46 -5.09
C ILE A 102 -1.90 -4.33 -5.99
N THR A 103 -2.03 -3.10 -5.51
CA THR A 103 -1.43 -1.92 -6.14
C THR A 103 0.06 -1.79 -5.76
N PRO A 104 0.88 -1.07 -6.54
CA PRO A 104 2.31 -0.86 -6.22
C PRO A 104 2.57 -0.34 -4.81
N ILE A 105 1.72 0.56 -4.30
CA ILE A 105 1.85 1.11 -2.95
C ILE A 105 1.45 0.11 -1.87
N ILE A 106 0.47 -0.76 -2.13
CA ILE A 106 0.12 -1.86 -1.20
C ILE A 106 1.28 -2.84 -1.12
N LEU A 107 1.87 -3.22 -2.26
CA LEU A 107 3.02 -4.14 -2.29
C LEU A 107 4.24 -3.54 -1.57
N ALA A 108 4.61 -2.30 -1.86
CA ALA A 108 5.72 -1.63 -1.18
C ALA A 108 5.51 -1.55 0.34
N SER A 109 4.27 -1.34 0.76
CA SER A 109 3.89 -1.33 2.18
C SER A 109 4.00 -2.72 2.83
N HIS A 110 3.63 -3.79 2.11
CA HIS A 110 3.78 -5.17 2.57
C HIS A 110 5.24 -5.59 2.68
N CYS A 111 6.08 -5.16 1.73
CA CYS A 111 7.53 -5.41 1.75
C CYS A 111 8.28 -4.53 2.76
N HIS A 112 7.61 -3.52 3.36
CA HIS A 112 8.21 -2.60 4.31
C HIS A 112 9.37 -1.78 3.72
N GLU A 113 9.28 -1.43 2.43
CA GLU A 113 10.27 -0.64 1.70
C GLU A 113 10.02 0.86 1.88
N TYR A 114 10.70 1.49 2.85
CA TYR A 114 10.42 2.88 3.24
C TYR A 114 10.64 3.88 2.10
N GLU A 115 11.76 3.77 1.40
CA GLU A 115 12.15 4.65 0.31
C GLU A 115 11.17 4.56 -0.86
N ILE A 116 10.78 3.34 -1.24
CA ILE A 116 9.82 3.10 -2.32
C ILE A 116 8.44 3.65 -1.96
N VAL A 117 7.95 3.39 -0.73
CA VAL A 117 6.69 3.97 -0.24
C VAL A 117 6.76 5.49 -0.26
N HIS A 118 7.88 6.10 0.12
CA HIS A 118 8.06 7.53 0.07
C HIS A 118 8.00 8.09 -1.35
N ILE A 119 8.66 7.45 -2.32
CA ILE A 119 8.63 7.84 -3.75
C ILE A 119 7.19 7.78 -4.28
N LEU A 120 6.48 6.68 -4.01
CA LEU A 120 5.09 6.50 -4.45
C LEU A 120 4.13 7.53 -3.82
N LEU A 121 4.28 7.83 -2.53
CA LEU A 121 3.50 8.86 -1.84
C LEU A 121 3.76 10.26 -2.41
N ARG A 122 5.02 10.58 -2.76
CA ARG A 122 5.38 11.86 -3.41
C ARG A 122 4.78 12.01 -4.81
N LYS A 123 4.60 10.89 -5.52
CA LYS A 123 3.90 10.83 -6.81
C LYS A 123 2.37 10.86 -6.67
N GLY A 124 1.85 10.87 -5.46
CA GLY A 124 0.41 11.00 -5.16
C GLY A 124 -0.33 9.68 -5.01
N ALA A 125 0.34 8.53 -5.13
CA ALA A 125 -0.27 7.24 -4.87
C ALA A 125 -0.60 7.11 -3.38
N ARG A 126 -1.83 6.71 -3.05
CA ARG A 126 -2.29 6.49 -1.67
C ARG A 126 -3.11 5.21 -1.61
N ILE A 127 -3.06 4.53 -0.47
CA ILE A 127 -3.94 3.39 -0.23
C ILE A 127 -5.32 3.93 0.14
N GLU A 128 -6.32 3.59 -0.67
CA GLU A 128 -7.71 3.91 -0.38
C GLU A 128 -8.20 3.10 0.82
N ARG A 129 -8.96 3.76 1.71
CA ARG A 129 -9.56 3.06 2.85
C ARG A 129 -10.71 2.18 2.35
N PRO A 130 -10.72 0.87 2.69
CA PRO A 130 -11.85 0.02 2.35
C PRO A 130 -13.16 0.55 2.93
N HIS A 131 -14.26 0.31 2.22
CA HIS A 131 -15.59 0.59 2.76
C HIS A 131 -15.89 -0.28 3.99
N ASP A 132 -16.81 0.20 4.83
CA ASP A 132 -17.38 -0.59 5.93
C ASP A 132 -17.87 -1.96 5.43
N TYR A 133 -17.68 -2.99 6.23
CA TYR A 133 -18.04 -4.36 5.86
C TYR A 133 -19.53 -4.50 5.47
N PHE A 134 -20.42 -3.71 6.07
CA PHE A 134 -21.86 -3.72 5.79
C PHE A 134 -22.29 -2.65 4.78
N CYS A 135 -21.35 -2.02 4.07
CA CYS A 135 -21.65 -1.04 3.03
C CYS A 135 -22.51 -1.63 1.92
N LYS A 136 -23.52 -0.86 1.47
CA LYS A 136 -24.49 -1.25 0.43
C LYS A 136 -24.40 -0.40 -0.83
N CYS A 137 -23.26 0.23 -1.10
CA CYS A 137 -23.07 0.98 -2.33
C CYS A 137 -23.05 0.04 -3.55
N ASN A 138 -23.32 0.58 -4.75
CA ASN A 138 -23.40 -0.21 -5.97
C ASN A 138 -22.09 -0.97 -6.27
N SER A 139 -20.93 -0.37 -6.01
CA SER A 139 -19.63 -1.02 -6.19
C SER A 139 -19.44 -2.22 -5.24
N CYS A 140 -19.66 -2.04 -3.93
CA CYS A 140 -19.57 -3.15 -2.96
C CYS A 140 -20.54 -4.29 -3.28
N LEU A 141 -21.79 -3.95 -3.63
CA LEU A 141 -22.79 -4.96 -4.01
C LEU A 141 -22.42 -5.68 -5.30
N TYR A 142 -21.83 -4.98 -6.26
CA TYR A 142 -21.35 -5.58 -7.50
C TYR A 142 -20.23 -6.58 -7.22
N HIS A 143 -19.16 -6.17 -6.53
CA HIS A 143 -18.05 -7.06 -6.21
C HIS A 143 -18.48 -8.22 -5.31
N GLN A 144 -19.35 -8.01 -4.33
CA GLN A 144 -19.85 -9.09 -3.48
C GLN A 144 -20.68 -10.14 -4.24
N ARG A 145 -21.41 -9.76 -5.30
CA ARG A 145 -22.23 -10.68 -6.09
C ARG A 145 -21.43 -11.42 -7.15
N HIS A 146 -20.47 -10.73 -7.77
CA HIS A 146 -19.69 -11.29 -8.88
C HIS A 146 -18.44 -12.02 -8.40
N ASP A 147 -17.72 -11.46 -7.44
CA ASP A 147 -16.50 -12.07 -6.89
C ASP A 147 -16.31 -11.69 -5.41
N SER A 148 -17.05 -12.36 -4.54
CA SER A 148 -16.97 -12.14 -3.10
C SER A 148 -15.59 -12.48 -2.53
N PHE A 149 -14.87 -13.43 -3.13
CA PHE A 149 -13.57 -13.86 -2.62
C PHE A 149 -12.51 -12.79 -2.88
N SER A 150 -12.37 -12.33 -4.12
CA SER A 150 -11.43 -11.25 -4.45
C SER A 150 -11.80 -9.95 -3.75
N HIS A 151 -13.10 -9.67 -3.54
CA HIS A 151 -13.53 -8.52 -2.75
C HIS A 151 -13.05 -8.58 -1.29
N SER A 152 -13.16 -9.74 -0.64
CA SER A 152 -12.64 -9.93 0.73
C SER A 152 -11.11 -9.84 0.77
N HIS A 153 -10.42 -10.42 -0.21
CA HIS A 153 -8.96 -10.43 -0.29
C HIS A 153 -8.40 -9.01 -0.51
N SER A 154 -9.05 -8.23 -1.39
CA SER A 154 -8.71 -6.83 -1.64
C SER A 154 -8.82 -5.97 -0.38
N ARG A 155 -9.90 -6.14 0.39
CA ARG A 155 -10.07 -5.46 1.68
C ARG A 155 -8.93 -5.81 2.65
N ILE A 156 -8.58 -7.10 2.78
CA ILE A 156 -7.49 -7.56 3.63
C ILE A 156 -6.16 -6.94 3.20
N ASN A 157 -5.86 -6.93 1.89
CA ASN A 157 -4.60 -6.41 1.35
C ASN A 157 -4.46 -4.89 1.56
N ALA A 158 -5.54 -4.14 1.36
CA ALA A 158 -5.58 -2.71 1.68
C ALA A 158 -5.33 -2.46 3.17
N TYR A 159 -6.02 -3.20 4.05
CA TYR A 159 -5.81 -3.08 5.51
C TYR A 159 -4.39 -3.49 5.96
N LYS A 160 -3.81 -4.53 5.36
CA LYS A 160 -2.42 -4.93 5.59
C LYS A 160 -1.45 -3.81 5.20
N GLY A 161 -1.70 -3.12 4.08
CA GLY A 161 -0.92 -1.97 3.64
C GLY A 161 -1.07 -0.77 4.59
N LEU A 162 -2.30 -0.42 4.97
CA LEU A 162 -2.60 0.67 5.90
C LEU A 162 -2.01 0.45 7.30
N ALA A 163 -1.98 -0.79 7.78
CA ALA A 163 -1.41 -1.15 9.07
C ALA A 163 0.12 -1.32 9.04
N SER A 164 0.76 -1.18 7.89
CA SER A 164 2.21 -1.30 7.79
C SER A 164 2.92 -0.14 8.50
N PRO A 165 4.01 -0.39 9.26
CA PRO A 165 4.75 0.67 9.92
C PRO A 165 5.33 1.71 8.96
N THR A 166 5.78 1.27 7.78
CA THR A 166 6.33 2.16 6.75
C THR A 166 5.28 3.15 6.25
N TYR A 167 4.10 2.66 5.88
CA TYR A 167 3.01 3.52 5.42
C TYR A 167 2.53 4.46 6.54
N LEU A 168 2.33 3.96 7.75
CA LEU A 168 1.89 4.79 8.88
C LEU A 168 2.88 5.91 9.20
N SER A 169 4.18 5.60 9.23
CA SER A 169 5.22 6.59 9.55
C SER A 169 5.31 7.73 8.53
N LEU A 170 4.94 7.48 7.27
CA LEU A 170 5.05 8.43 6.17
C LEU A 170 3.74 9.16 5.86
N SER A 171 2.59 8.53 6.11
CA SER A 171 1.28 9.04 5.71
C SER A 171 0.48 9.72 6.81
N SER A 172 0.73 9.40 8.09
CA SER A 172 -0.07 9.86 9.22
C SER A 172 0.63 10.91 10.07
N GLU A 173 -0.13 11.88 10.59
CA GLU A 173 0.38 12.93 11.48
C GLU A 173 0.71 12.38 12.87
N ASP A 174 -0.14 11.49 13.40
CA ASP A 174 0.10 10.71 14.62
C ASP A 174 0.04 9.21 14.30
N PRO A 175 1.20 8.58 14.02
CA PRO A 175 1.27 7.15 13.70
C PRO A 175 0.83 6.24 14.85
N VAL A 176 0.96 6.68 16.10
CA VAL A 176 0.63 5.85 17.26
C VAL A 176 -0.87 5.78 17.44
N LEU A 177 -1.53 6.94 17.40
CA LEU A 177 -2.99 6.99 17.48
C LEU A 177 -3.63 6.22 16.31
N THR A 178 -3.14 6.48 15.10
CA THR A 178 -3.65 5.82 13.89
C THR A 178 -3.46 4.30 13.94
N ALA A 179 -2.31 3.82 14.43
CA ALA A 179 -2.07 2.38 14.62
C ALA A 179 -3.03 1.75 15.64
N LEU A 180 -3.32 2.44 16.74
CA LEU A 180 -4.26 1.96 17.77
C LEU A 180 -5.69 1.88 17.24
N GLU A 181 -6.13 2.90 16.50
CA GLU A 181 -7.45 2.91 15.84
C GLU A 181 -7.58 1.76 14.84
N LEU A 182 -6.60 1.61 13.94
CA LEU A 182 -6.58 0.52 12.97
C LEU A 182 -6.54 -0.85 13.65
N SER A 183 -5.77 -1.02 14.73
CA SER A 183 -5.71 -2.30 15.44
C SER A 183 -7.08 -2.70 16.03
N ASN A 184 -7.82 -1.73 16.58
CA ASN A 184 -9.18 -1.96 17.07
C ASN A 184 -10.14 -2.33 15.93
N GLU A 185 -10.06 -1.64 14.79
CA GLU A 185 -10.87 -1.92 13.60
C GLU A 185 -10.61 -3.33 13.06
N LEU A 186 -9.33 -3.71 12.91
CA LEU A 186 -8.93 -5.05 12.47
C LEU A 186 -9.40 -6.13 13.45
N ALA A 187 -9.38 -5.86 14.76
CA ALA A 187 -9.88 -6.80 15.76
C ALA A 187 -11.39 -7.02 15.64
N VAL A 188 -12.16 -5.99 15.27
CA VAL A 188 -13.60 -6.11 14.98
C VAL A 188 -13.80 -6.93 13.70
N LEU A 189 -13.09 -6.60 12.62
CA LEU A 189 -13.18 -7.31 11.34
C LEU A 189 -12.81 -8.80 11.48
N ALA A 190 -11.81 -9.13 12.29
CA ALA A 190 -11.42 -10.51 12.59
C ALA A 190 -12.53 -11.35 13.25
N ASN A 191 -13.50 -10.71 13.90
CA ASN A 191 -14.65 -11.39 14.50
C ASN A 191 -15.84 -11.51 13.53
N ILE A 192 -15.92 -10.60 12.56
CA ILE A 192 -16.92 -10.60 11.48
C ILE A 192 -16.53 -11.66 10.43
N GLU A 193 -15.34 -11.53 9.85
CA GLU A 193 -14.79 -12.43 8.83
C GLU A 193 -13.99 -13.56 9.47
N LYS A 194 -14.70 -14.55 10.03
CA LYS A 194 -14.06 -15.66 10.75
C LYS A 194 -13.12 -16.50 9.89
N GLU A 195 -13.37 -16.56 8.58
CA GLU A 195 -12.56 -17.30 7.60
C GLU A 195 -11.14 -16.73 7.48
N PHE A 196 -11.00 -15.40 7.55
CA PHE A 196 -9.72 -14.68 7.44
C PHE A 196 -9.23 -14.12 8.78
N LYS A 197 -9.75 -14.64 9.90
CA LYS A 197 -9.45 -14.15 11.25
C LYS A 197 -7.95 -14.03 11.55
N ASN A 198 -7.14 -14.95 11.05
CA ASN A 198 -5.69 -14.94 11.25
C ASN A 198 -4.99 -13.84 10.44
N ASP A 199 -5.52 -13.52 9.25
CA ASP A 199 -5.00 -12.45 8.39
C ASP A 199 -5.26 -11.06 8.93
N TYR A 200 -6.35 -10.86 9.68
CA TYR A 200 -6.60 -9.61 10.41
C TYR A 200 -5.81 -9.50 11.72
N LYS A 201 -5.57 -10.62 12.40
CA LYS A 201 -4.83 -10.63 13.67
C LYS A 201 -3.34 -10.35 13.51
N LYS A 202 -2.68 -10.89 12.48
CA LYS A 202 -1.23 -10.67 12.28
C LYS A 202 -0.86 -9.18 12.16
N PRO A 203 -1.50 -8.37 11.29
CA PRO A 203 -1.17 -6.94 11.13
C PRO A 203 -1.54 -6.11 12.36
N SER A 204 -2.62 -6.47 13.07
CA SER A 204 -3.03 -5.79 14.31
C SER A 204 -1.98 -5.87 15.43
N MET A 205 -1.19 -6.94 15.46
CA MET A 205 -0.10 -7.12 16.43
C MET A 205 1.21 -6.51 15.91
N GLN A 206 1.47 -6.60 14.61
CA GLN A 206 2.71 -6.13 14.00
C GLN A 206 2.83 -4.59 14.06
N SER A 207 1.72 -3.88 13.84
CA SER A 207 1.63 -2.41 14.02
C SER A 207 1.90 -1.95 15.46
N ILE A 208 1.65 -2.81 16.45
CA ILE A 208 1.85 -2.51 17.88
C ILE A 208 3.24 -2.95 18.38
N LEU A 209 3.78 -4.06 17.85
CA LEU A 209 4.94 -4.75 18.42
C LEU A 209 6.25 -4.59 17.65
N ASN A 210 6.24 -4.18 16.38
CA ASN A 210 7.47 -4.12 15.58
C ASN A 210 8.27 -2.83 15.82
N GLY A 211 8.93 -2.80 16.97
CA GLY A 211 10.15 -2.03 17.21
C GLY A 211 11.40 -2.89 17.27
N ASP A 212 11.34 -4.24 17.17
CA ASP A 212 12.51 -5.11 17.27
C ASP A 212 12.26 -6.50 16.64
N THR A 213 12.65 -6.77 15.39
CA THR A 213 12.98 -8.14 14.95
C THR A 213 13.87 -8.22 13.70
N GLU A 214 15.09 -7.66 13.72
CA GLU A 214 16.21 -8.23 12.95
C GLU A 214 17.49 -8.16 13.78
N ALA A 215 17.83 -9.26 14.44
CA ALA A 215 19.14 -9.49 15.04
C ALA A 215 19.95 -10.36 14.07
N GLY A 216 20.78 -9.71 13.25
CA GLY A 216 21.72 -10.37 12.35
C GLY A 216 22.63 -9.40 11.59
N GLY A 217 23.47 -8.61 12.28
CA GLY A 217 24.54 -7.83 11.62
C GLY A 217 24.94 -6.55 12.37
N HIS A 218 26.19 -6.13 12.27
CA HIS A 218 26.93 -5.28 13.23
C HIS A 218 27.10 -3.80 12.78
N PHE A 219 26.88 -2.85 13.72
CA PHE A 219 27.33 -1.42 13.84
C PHE A 219 27.01 -0.42 12.68
N ASP A 220 26.63 0.86 12.87
CA ASP A 220 27.15 1.89 13.79
C ASP A 220 26.12 3.02 14.07
N LYS A 221 26.50 3.92 14.99
CA LYS A 221 25.78 4.96 15.75
C LYS A 221 24.96 6.01 14.97
N GLY A 222 23.84 6.40 15.59
CA GLY A 222 23.33 7.77 15.60
C GLY A 222 21.84 7.91 15.26
N GLY A 223 20.96 7.96 16.27
CA GLY A 223 19.53 8.24 16.05
C GLY A 223 18.55 7.65 17.09
N ARG A 224 18.94 7.50 18.36
CA ARG A 224 18.01 7.03 19.41
C ARG A 224 17.19 8.18 19.99
N THR A 225 16.10 8.58 19.35
CA THR A 225 15.17 9.58 19.95
C THR A 225 13.67 9.36 19.74
N ASN A 226 13.17 8.18 19.36
CA ASN A 226 11.70 7.96 19.31
C ASN A 226 11.14 6.74 20.08
N LEU A 227 11.98 5.99 20.79
CA LEU A 227 11.55 4.74 21.45
C LEU A 227 11.06 4.90 22.90
N VAL A 228 11.19 6.08 23.52
CA VAL A 228 10.78 6.29 24.92
C VAL A 228 9.27 6.54 25.04
N ARG A 229 8.67 7.27 24.10
CA ARG A 229 7.23 7.60 24.12
C ARG A 229 6.33 6.42 23.78
N LEU A 230 6.73 5.60 22.80
CA LEU A 230 6.00 4.39 22.41
C LEU A 230 6.02 3.33 23.54
N LYS A 231 7.20 3.11 24.16
CA LYS A 231 7.32 2.23 25.34
C LYS A 231 6.55 2.75 26.55
N LEU A 232 6.47 4.07 26.77
CA LEU A 232 5.65 4.64 27.84
C LEU A 232 4.15 4.48 27.55
N ALA A 233 3.70 4.72 26.31
CA ALA A 233 2.29 4.61 25.91
C ALA A 233 1.77 3.17 26.03
N ILE A 234 2.56 2.20 25.56
CA ILE A 234 2.25 0.76 25.70
C ILE A 234 2.24 0.35 27.17
N LYS A 235 3.22 0.81 27.98
CA LYS A 235 3.27 0.52 29.42
C LYS A 235 2.10 1.16 30.19
N TYR A 236 1.62 2.34 29.77
CA TYR A 236 0.53 3.03 30.45
C TYR A 236 -0.82 2.38 30.16
N GLU A 237 -1.11 2.03 28.90
CA GLU A 237 -2.40 1.43 28.52
C GLU A 237 -2.51 -0.08 28.87
N LEU A 238 -1.42 -0.85 28.79
CA LEU A 238 -1.41 -2.20 29.35
C LEU A 238 -1.60 -2.17 30.87
N LYS A 239 -0.97 -1.24 31.59
CA LYS A 239 -1.18 -1.14 33.04
C LYS A 239 -2.61 -0.72 33.41
N LYS A 240 -3.29 0.06 32.56
CA LYS A 240 -4.70 0.46 32.71
C LYS A 240 -5.67 -0.69 32.44
N MET A 241 -5.43 -1.50 31.40
CA MET A 241 -6.23 -2.70 31.09
C MET A 241 -6.14 -3.78 32.16
N TRP A 242 -4.95 -4.01 32.74
CA TRP A 242 -4.76 -5.07 33.74
C TRP A 242 -5.07 -4.62 35.18
N SER A 243 -5.08 -3.32 35.46
CA SER A 243 -5.50 -2.78 36.76
C SER A 243 -7.02 -2.57 36.88
N GLY A 244 -7.76 -2.52 35.77
CA GLY A 244 -9.21 -2.31 35.75
C GLY A 244 -10.08 -3.53 36.02
N SER A 245 -9.51 -4.74 36.11
CA SER A 245 -10.27 -6.00 36.20
C SER A 245 -10.22 -6.70 37.55
N LEU A 246 -9.60 -6.11 38.59
CA LEU A 246 -9.41 -6.78 39.89
C LEU A 246 -9.71 -5.96 41.16
N LEU A 247 -10.28 -4.76 41.05
CA LEU A 247 -10.82 -4.05 42.22
C LEU A 247 -12.24 -3.54 41.91
N GLY A 248 -13.23 -4.26 42.44
CA GLY A 248 -14.63 -3.92 42.32
C GLY A 248 -15.02 -2.61 43.02
N LEU A 249 -16.04 -1.98 42.43
CA LEU A 249 -17.13 -1.24 43.08
C LEU A 249 -16.76 -0.23 44.19
N SER A 250 -16.67 1.06 43.84
CA SER A 250 -17.49 2.13 44.45
C SER A 250 -17.16 3.52 43.85
N CYS A 251 -18.18 4.38 43.79
CA CYS A 251 -18.18 5.80 43.36
C CYS A 251 -17.98 6.07 41.85
N GLY A 252 -18.93 6.61 41.09
CA GLY A 252 -20.26 7.12 41.42
C GLY A 252 -20.98 7.50 40.13
N LEU A 253 -22.15 6.89 39.92
CA LEU A 253 -23.14 7.35 38.96
C LEU A 253 -23.67 8.74 39.38
N ARG A 254 -23.50 9.73 38.51
CA ARG A 254 -24.45 10.85 38.35
C ARG A 254 -24.79 10.91 36.87
N THR A 255 -25.87 10.26 36.45
CA THR A 255 -27.17 10.90 36.15
C THR A 255 -27.05 12.08 35.18
N LEU A 256 -27.31 11.82 33.90
CA LEU A 256 -27.93 12.79 32.99
C LEU A 256 -28.99 12.04 32.16
N ARG A 257 -30.20 11.97 32.73
CA ARG A 257 -31.46 11.85 32.00
C ARG A 257 -32.42 12.88 32.63
N LYS A 258 -33.20 13.54 31.76
CA LYS A 258 -34.12 14.68 31.95
C LYS A 258 -33.44 16.01 31.60
N GLU A 259 -33.96 16.86 30.73
CA GLU A 259 -35.35 17.11 30.34
C GLU A 259 -35.39 17.69 28.91
N GLY A 260 -36.47 17.40 28.18
CA GLY A 260 -36.78 18.13 26.96
C GLY A 260 -37.25 19.54 27.33
N HIS A 261 -36.67 20.55 26.68
CA HIS A 261 -37.34 21.82 26.44
C HIS A 261 -36.88 22.34 25.08
N CYS A 262 -37.86 22.48 24.19
CA CYS A 262 -37.74 23.18 22.92
C CYS A 262 -37.22 24.59 23.13
N LEU A 263 -36.16 24.97 22.43
CA LEU A 263 -35.91 26.37 22.06
C LEU A 263 -35.47 26.39 20.60
N CYS A 264 -36.43 26.68 19.72
CA CYS A 264 -36.14 27.32 18.45
C CYS A 264 -35.41 28.64 18.71
N PRO A 265 -34.58 29.08 17.76
CA PRO A 265 -34.75 30.44 17.28
C PRO A 265 -35.05 30.48 15.78
N LEU A 266 -36.28 30.93 15.49
CA LEU A 266 -36.59 31.99 14.54
C LEU A 266 -36.13 31.82 13.08
N THR A 267 -37.06 31.26 12.31
CA THR A 267 -37.31 31.72 10.95
C THR A 267 -37.89 33.14 10.99
N SER A 268 -37.14 34.11 10.45
CA SER A 268 -37.70 35.34 9.89
C SER A 268 -36.75 35.87 8.82
N SER A 269 -37.04 35.52 7.57
CA SER A 269 -36.78 36.39 6.40
C SER A 269 -37.62 37.67 6.55
N PRO A 270 -37.30 38.82 5.90
CA PRO A 270 -37.08 38.87 4.45
C PRO A 270 -36.13 39.97 3.89
N ALA A 271 -35.94 39.89 2.57
CA ALA A 271 -35.56 40.97 1.63
C ALA A 271 -34.09 41.42 1.65
N GLN A 272 -33.40 41.72 0.54
CA GLN A 272 -33.72 41.83 -0.88
C GLN A 272 -32.38 42.01 -1.64
N ASN A 273 -32.34 41.49 -2.87
CA ASN A 273 -31.70 42.07 -4.06
C ASN A 273 -30.19 41.99 -4.38
N GLN A 274 -30.00 41.79 -5.70
CA GLN A 274 -28.81 41.92 -6.59
C GLN A 274 -27.90 40.69 -6.65
N SER A 275 -27.98 39.84 -7.68
CA SER A 275 -27.67 39.99 -9.13
C SER A 275 -26.17 40.01 -9.44
N SER A 276 -25.83 39.43 -10.61
CA SER A 276 -24.52 39.29 -11.30
C SER A 276 -23.55 38.27 -10.69
N ALA A 277 -23.20 37.14 -11.33
CA ALA A 277 -22.64 36.87 -12.67
C ALA A 277 -21.12 37.13 -12.77
N TRP A 278 -20.44 36.17 -13.44
CA TRP A 278 -19.05 36.16 -13.94
C TRP A 278 -17.98 35.78 -12.88
N LEU A 279 -17.04 34.85 -13.10
CA LEU A 279 -16.48 34.16 -14.28
C LEU A 279 -16.04 32.75 -13.89
#